data_AF-A0A821IM42-F1
#
_entry.id   AF-A0A821IM42-F1
#
_cell.length_a   1.000
_cell.length_b   1.000
_cell.length_c   1.000
_cell.angle_alpha   90.00
_cell.angle_beta   90.00
_cell.angle_gamma   90.00
#
_symmetry.space_group_name_H-M   'P 1'
#
loop_
_entity.id
_entity.type
_entity.pdbx_description
1 polymer ?
#
loop_
_entity_poly.entity_id
_entity_poly.type
_entity_poly.pdbx_seq_one_letter_code
_entity_poly.pdbx_strand_id
1 'polypeptide(L)'
;AAITKTSSIIQIEEEQEHNNSDDCDDPEESVSTERISPDQLWAMILSVKPTLSPNLHQFICFLFSIPCSNAYVESVFSIMKHLYDDKRNRMSTELIQAELQIRLNS
;
A
#
# COMPACT_ATOMS: atom_id res chain seq x y z
N ALA A 1 -35.37 -5.56 -38.28
CA ALA A 1 -34.73 -6.29 -37.16
C ALA A 1 -33.26 -5.86 -37.16
N ALA A 2 -32.85 -4.84 -36.41
CA ALA A 2 -32.78 -4.69 -34.96
C ALA A 2 -31.59 -5.46 -34.33
N ILE A 3 -30.81 -4.70 -33.52
CA ILE A 3 -29.84 -5.10 -32.48
C ILE A 3 -28.40 -5.27 -33.02
N THR A 4 -27.59 -4.21 -33.17
CA THR A 4 -26.94 -3.34 -32.15
C THR A 4 -25.68 -3.97 -31.54
N LYS A 5 -24.53 -3.45 -31.99
CA LYS A 5 -23.22 -3.52 -31.31
C LYS A 5 -23.33 -2.80 -29.97
N THR A 6 -22.84 -3.41 -28.89
CA THR A 6 -22.44 -2.67 -27.68
C THR A 6 -21.16 -3.26 -27.13
N SER A 7 -20.05 -2.62 -27.54
CA SER A 7 -18.82 -2.53 -26.74
C SER A 7 -19.15 -1.69 -25.51
N SER A 8 -19.06 -2.26 -24.32
CA SER A 8 -19.20 -1.50 -23.08
C SER A 8 -17.88 -0.79 -22.80
N ILE A 9 -17.83 0.47 -23.21
CA ILE A 9 -16.84 1.48 -22.81
C ILE A 9 -17.19 1.89 -21.38
N ILE A 10 -16.25 1.72 -20.45
CA ILE A 10 -16.34 2.30 -19.12
C ILE A 10 -16.05 3.80 -19.28
N GLN A 11 -17.09 4.63 -19.16
CA GLN A 11 -16.94 6.08 -19.08
C GLN A 11 -16.74 6.45 -17.61
N ILE A 12 -15.56 6.98 -17.31
CA ILE A 12 -15.28 7.71 -16.07
C ILE A 12 -15.73 9.14 -16.38
N GLU A 13 -16.81 9.60 -15.77
CA GLU A 13 -17.21 11.00 -15.79
C GLU A 13 -16.69 11.69 -14.54
N GLU A 14 -15.88 12.72 -14.77
CA GLU A 14 -15.34 13.66 -13.79
C GLU A 14 -16.32 14.82 -13.61
N GLU A 15 -16.50 15.19 -12.34
CA GLU A 15 -16.97 16.47 -11.78
C GLU A 15 -18.40 16.97 -12.07
N GLN A 16 -19.18 17.16 -10.98
CA GLN A 16 -19.88 18.43 -10.72
C GLN A 16 -20.05 18.68 -9.21
N GLU A 17 -19.53 19.82 -8.74
CA GLU A 17 -19.89 20.45 -7.47
C GLU A 17 -21.37 20.86 -7.47
N HIS A 18 -22.11 20.46 -6.44
CA HIS A 18 -23.30 21.19 -6.01
C HIS A 18 -23.46 21.13 -4.49
N ASN A 19 -23.17 22.26 -3.85
CA ASN A 19 -23.63 22.55 -2.49
C ASN A 19 -25.17 22.70 -2.51
N ASN A 20 -25.88 21.91 -1.71
CA ASN A 20 -26.80 22.43 -0.70
C ASN A 20 -27.37 21.31 0.17
N SER A 21 -27.48 21.67 1.45
CA SER A 21 -28.12 20.97 2.56
C SER A 21 -29.56 20.57 2.27
N ASP A 22 -29.97 19.38 2.72
CA ASP A 22 -31.21 19.15 3.47
C ASP A 22 -31.25 17.72 4.04
N ASP A 23 -31.58 17.62 5.32
CA ASP A 23 -31.77 16.39 6.12
C ASP A 23 -32.83 15.47 5.51
N CYS A 24 -32.49 14.20 5.29
CA CYS A 24 -33.44 13.10 5.18
C CYS A 24 -32.82 11.85 5.82
N ASP A 25 -33.34 11.46 6.99
CA ASP A 25 -33.11 10.15 7.61
C ASP A 25 -33.73 9.04 6.75
N ASP A 26 -32.90 8.34 5.97
CA ASP A 26 -33.25 7.03 5.40
C ASP A 26 -32.68 5.91 6.31
N PRO A 27 -33.47 4.87 6.66
CA PRO A 27 -32.97 3.77 7.45
C PRO A 27 -32.13 2.86 6.56
N GLU A 28 -30.82 3.13 6.47
CA GLU A 28 -29.91 2.26 5.73
C GLU A 28 -29.80 0.89 6.43
N GLU A 29 -30.35 -0.09 5.74
CA GLU A 29 -30.16 -1.52 5.94
C GLU A 29 -28.66 -1.80 6.06
N SER A 30 -28.20 -2.16 7.27
CA SER A 30 -26.79 -2.38 7.55
C SER A 30 -26.31 -3.67 6.88
N VAL A 31 -26.02 -3.61 5.57
CA VAL A 31 -25.15 -4.57 4.92
C VAL A 31 -23.80 -4.42 5.60
N SER A 32 -23.50 -5.35 6.52
CA SER A 32 -22.22 -5.43 7.22
C SER A 32 -21.13 -5.68 6.18
N THR A 33 -20.63 -4.60 5.59
CA THR A 33 -19.51 -4.63 4.67
C THR A 33 -18.30 -4.85 5.55
N GLU A 34 -17.87 -6.11 5.66
CA GLU A 34 -16.64 -6.45 6.35
C GLU A 34 -15.52 -5.61 5.74
N ARG A 35 -14.92 -4.71 6.54
CA ARG A 35 -13.91 -3.77 6.04
C ARG A 35 -12.63 -4.54 5.75
N ILE A 36 -12.46 -4.96 4.51
CA ILE A 36 -11.21 -5.54 4.03
C ILE A 36 -10.16 -4.43 3.99
N SER A 37 -8.99 -4.66 4.60
CA SER A 37 -7.92 -3.67 4.50
C SER A 37 -7.41 -3.58 3.05
N PRO A 38 -6.99 -2.40 2.58
CA PRO A 38 -6.46 -2.26 1.22
C PRO A 38 -5.34 -3.27 0.91
N ASP A 39 -4.48 -3.55 1.90
CA ASP A 39 -3.37 -4.50 1.76
C ASP A 39 -3.87 -5.93 1.52
N GLN A 40 -4.92 -6.35 2.24
CA GLN A 40 -5.54 -7.67 2.07
C GLN A 40 -6.27 -7.79 0.73
N LEU A 41 -6.94 -6.71 0.31
CA LEU A 41 -7.60 -6.66 -1.00
C LEU A 41 -6.58 -6.83 -2.12
N TRP A 42 -5.48 -6.07 -2.09
CA TRP A 42 -4.43 -6.18 -3.08
C TRP A 42 -3.72 -7.54 -3.04
N ALA A 43 -3.43 -8.07 -1.85
CA ALA A 43 -2.85 -9.41 -1.71
C ALA A 43 -3.75 -10.49 -2.35
N MET A 44 -5.07 -10.41 -2.15
CA MET A 44 -6.02 -11.33 -2.75
C MET A 44 -6.07 -11.19 -4.28
N ILE A 45 -6.13 -9.96 -4.80
CA ILE A 45 -6.14 -9.68 -6.24
C ILE A 45 -4.88 -10.23 -6.92
N LEU A 46 -3.71 -9.99 -6.33
CA LEU A 46 -2.42 -10.45 -6.86
C LEU A 46 -2.26 -11.97 -6.76
N SER A 47 -2.88 -12.60 -5.75
CA SER A 47 -2.82 -14.06 -5.55
C SER A 47 -3.70 -14.85 -6.53
N VAL A 48 -4.85 -14.30 -6.92
CA VAL A 48 -5.85 -15.01 -7.75
C VAL A 48 -5.46 -15.04 -9.23
N LYS A 49 -4.84 -13.96 -9.76
CA LYS A 49 -4.43 -13.87 -11.17
C LYS A 49 -3.19 -12.99 -11.37
N PRO A 50 -1.97 -13.49 -11.13
CA PRO A 50 -0.75 -12.77 -11.48
C PRO A 50 -0.61 -12.51 -13.00
N THR A 51 -1.36 -13.24 -13.83
CA THR A 51 -1.28 -13.19 -15.31
C THR A 51 -2.29 -12.25 -15.99
N LEU A 52 -3.23 -11.63 -15.26
CA LEU A 52 -4.29 -10.80 -15.87
C LEU A 52 -3.72 -9.54 -16.55
N SER A 53 -2.63 -9.00 -16.00
CA SER A 53 -1.82 -7.96 -16.63
C SER A 53 -0.44 -7.91 -15.94
N PRO A 54 0.63 -8.44 -16.55
CA PRO A 54 1.96 -8.48 -15.93
C PRO A 54 2.49 -7.07 -15.61
N ASN A 55 2.11 -6.08 -16.41
CA ASN A 55 2.47 -4.68 -16.20
C ASN A 55 1.82 -4.11 -14.93
N LEU A 56 0.54 -4.43 -14.71
CA LEU A 56 -0.19 -3.98 -13.52
C LEU A 56 0.37 -4.64 -12.26
N HIS A 57 0.66 -5.94 -12.32
CA HIS A 57 1.30 -6.66 -11.23
C HIS A 57 2.65 -6.03 -10.86
N GLN A 58 3.52 -5.81 -11.85
CA GLN A 58 4.82 -5.18 -11.62
C GLN A 58 4.71 -3.76 -11.07
N PHE A 59 3.75 -2.97 -11.55
CA PHE A 59 3.48 -1.62 -11.03
C PHE A 59 3.05 -1.65 -9.56
N ILE A 60 2.12 -2.54 -9.21
CA ILE A 60 1.64 -2.66 -7.83
C ILE A 60 2.76 -3.14 -6.90
N CYS A 61 3.54 -4.16 -7.31
CA CYS A 61 4.71 -4.59 -6.54
C CYS A 61 5.72 -3.46 -6.32
N PHE A 62 5.96 -2.63 -7.34
CA PHE A 62 6.83 -1.46 -7.20
C PHE A 62 6.24 -0.43 -6.24
N LEU A 63 4.94 -0.13 -6.35
CA LEU A 63 4.27 0.82 -5.46
C LEU A 63 4.38 0.39 -3.99
N PHE A 64 4.15 -0.90 -3.70
CA PHE A 64 4.28 -1.45 -2.34
C PHE A 64 5.73 -1.63 -1.86
N SER A 65 6.72 -1.61 -2.77
CA SER A 65 8.13 -1.64 -2.37
C SER A 65 8.61 -0.32 -1.76
N ILE A 66 7.86 0.76 -1.97
CA ILE A 66 8.18 2.09 -1.46
C ILE A 66 7.56 2.23 -0.07
N PRO A 67 8.36 2.47 0.99
CA PRO A 67 7.81 2.70 2.32
C PRO A 67 7.01 4.00 2.36
N CYS A 68 5.88 3.99 3.07
CA CYS A 68 5.00 5.16 3.19
C CYS A 68 5.64 6.35 3.92
N SER A 69 6.72 6.12 4.68
CA SER A 69 7.39 7.19 5.44
C SER A 69 8.85 6.88 5.72
N ASN A 70 9.58 7.92 6.13
CA ASN A 70 10.96 7.82 6.57
C ASN A 70 11.12 7.14 7.96
N ALA A 71 10.03 6.83 8.68
CA ALA A 71 10.13 6.21 10.00
C ALA A 71 10.90 4.87 9.96
N TYR A 72 10.81 4.13 8.85
CA TYR A 72 11.60 2.92 8.64
C TYR A 72 13.10 3.24 8.66
N VAL A 73 13.57 4.18 7.85
CA VAL A 73 15.00 4.53 7.79
C VAL A 73 15.49 5.21 9.07
N GLU A 74 14.64 5.98 9.74
CA GLU A 74 14.95 6.56 11.06
C GLU A 74 15.18 5.49 12.12
N SER A 75 14.41 4.40 12.10
CA SER A 75 14.64 3.25 12.98
C SER A 75 16.01 2.61 12.72
N VAL A 76 16.40 2.46 11.45
CA VAL A 76 17.71 1.96 11.04
C VAL A 76 18.82 2.89 11.54
N PHE A 77 18.66 4.20 11.39
CA PHE A 77 19.64 5.17 11.89
C PHE A 77 19.72 5.21 13.41
N SER A 78 18.62 5.00 14.12
CA SER A 78 18.63 4.90 15.57
C SER A 78 19.46 3.69 16.03
N ILE A 79 19.26 2.53 15.38
CA ILE A 79 20.07 1.32 15.66
C ILE A 79 21.54 1.59 15.33
N MET A 80 21.82 2.10 14.13
CA MET A 80 23.18 2.41 13.69
C MET A 80 23.88 3.37 14.67
N LYS A 81 23.19 4.43 15.09
CA LYS A 81 23.72 5.41 16.04
C LYS A 81 24.05 4.77 17.38
N HIS A 82 23.20 3.88 17.89
CA HIS A 82 23.48 3.16 19.13
C HIS A 82 24.75 2.31 19.03
N LEU A 83 24.93 1.57 17.93
CA LEU A 83 26.12 0.72 17.71
C LEU A 83 27.40 1.53 17.46
N TYR A 84 27.27 2.75 16.93
CA TYR A 84 28.39 3.62 16.60
C TYR A 84 28.83 4.53 17.76
N ASP A 85 27.89 5.10 18.52
CA ASP A 85 28.16 6.12 19.55
C ASP A 85 28.44 5.53 20.95
N ASP A 86 28.14 4.25 21.19
CA ASP A 86 28.42 3.64 22.49
C ASP A 86 29.93 3.52 22.73
N LYS A 87 30.49 4.43 23.52
CA LYS A 87 31.93 4.45 23.83
C LYS A 87 32.45 3.16 24.45
N ARG A 88 31.60 2.34 25.09
CA ARG A 88 31.99 1.06 25.70
C ARG A 88 31.91 -0.10 24.71
N ASN A 89 31.04 -0.01 23.71
CA ASN A 89 30.74 -1.06 22.75
C ASN A 89 30.75 -0.57 21.29
N ARG A 90 31.64 0.36 20.97
CA ARG A 90 31.69 0.97 19.64
C ARG A 90 32.15 -0.06 18.63
N MET A 91 31.32 -0.29 17.63
CA MET A 91 31.61 -1.24 16.56
C MET A 91 32.30 -0.57 15.38
N SER A 92 33.07 -1.35 14.62
CA SER A 92 33.59 -0.90 13.33
C SER A 92 32.46 -0.78 12.31
N THR A 93 32.66 0.01 11.27
CA THR A 93 31.66 0.23 10.21
C THR A 93 31.24 -1.05 9.51
N GLU A 94 32.17 -1.98 9.33
CA GLU A 94 31.94 -3.29 8.70
C GLU A 94 31.05 -4.17 9.58
N LEU A 95 31.30 -4.15 10.90
CA LEU A 95 30.51 -4.92 11.87
C LEU A 95 29.10 -4.36 12.02
N ILE A 96 28.95 -3.03 12.02
CA ILE A 96 27.64 -2.37 12.04
C ILE A 96 26.83 -2.75 10.80
N GLN A 97 27.45 -2.77 9.62
CA GLN A 97 26.77 -3.18 8.39
C GLN A 97 26.28 -4.63 8.46
N ALA A 98 27.12 -5.54 8.94
CA ALA A 98 26.74 -6.94 9.11
C ALA A 98 25.60 -7.12 10.13
N GLU A 99 25.67 -6.42 11.26
CA GLU A 99 24.64 -6.45 12.30
C GLU A 99 23.30 -5.90 11.78
N LEU A 100 23.32 -4.79 11.05
CA LEU A 100 22.11 -4.21 10.44
C LEU A 100 21.49 -5.17 9.42
N GLN A 101 22.30 -5.83 8.60
CA GLN A 101 21.80 -6.83 7.65
C GLN A 101 21.12 -8.01 8.35
N ILE A 102 21.66 -8.47 9.48
CA ILE A 102 21.07 -9.58 10.25
C ILE A 102 19.78 -9.13 10.94
N ARG A 103 19.77 -7.95 11.58
CA ARG A 103 18.61 -7.47 12.35
C ARG A 103 17.42 -7.07 11.49
N LEU A 104 17.65 -6.52 10.30
CA LEU A 104 16.58 -6.00 9.44
C LEU A 104 16.02 -7.06 8.47
N ASN A 105 16.71 -8.19 8.33
CA ASN A 105 16.32 -9.30 7.45
C ASN A 105 15.78 -10.52 8.24
N SER A 106 15.41 -10.33 9.51
CA SER A 106 14.93 -11.40 10.40
C SER A 106 13.46 -11.74 10.16
#